data_AF-A0A954ZN63-F1
#
_entry.id   AF-A0A954ZN63-F1
#
_cell.length_a   1.000
_cell.length_b   1.000
_cell.length_c   1.000
_cell.angle_alpha   90.00
_cell.angle_beta   90.00
_cell.angle_gamma   90.00
#
_symmetry.space_group_name_H-M   'P 1'
#
loop_
_entity.id
_entity.type
_entity.pdbx_description
1 polymer ?
#
loop_
_entity_poly.entity_id
_entity_poly.type
_entity_poly.pdbx_seq_one_letter_code
_entity_poly.pdbx_strand_id
1 'polypeptide(L)'
;MSIEPADAIAVKQESSSGWPIWPGVVVGFMAAIAMWLVWYPLHLPGLRVPTAVAGPLLLAVLVAMIACKSRAAGSRAVAVGVVAGLVSAGVNLLLLGNQLTEAGATPAEAESAKVRPDAALIVGGFVLVSLLAGLVGGLIGRKLAKPGAGTRDWIAAFGAAAVASMLPLVAAGGAVTSAGAGMAVPDWPGTYGSNMFLYPIGLMADPRIFLEHTHRLFGTLVGLTTLSLMIAVLISRKSKLSKTLAVVVFVGVCIQGVLGAIRVTEINPGFGIIHGILAQLILCTAAILAASLTRTWREKLDINVELARSSRKWTDIAIGGLFLQLILAAMYRHLGSGHAIMTHAGFAIIATMLLLMSAFSLIKIAKESSGNRTLKRVGMFMMHGVGLQIVLGIVAFVMLGDHGASDRVVMHDKLADAPPLPLANVLIATAHQLLGACLLMASALAAVWVRRVRASGESA
;
A
#
# COMPACT_ATOMS: atom_id res chain seq x y z
N MET A 1 10.03 12.82 56.19
CA MET A 1 10.74 12.62 54.90
C MET A 1 9.78 11.89 53.97
N SER A 2 8.89 12.65 53.35
CA SER A 2 7.88 12.16 52.40
C SER A 2 8.53 12.06 51.02
N ILE A 3 8.57 10.85 50.46
CA ILE A 3 9.03 10.62 49.09
C ILE A 3 7.88 11.01 48.17
N GLU A 4 7.99 12.16 47.50
CA GLU A 4 7.14 12.50 46.37
C GLU A 4 7.39 11.49 45.23
N PRO A 5 6.32 10.98 44.57
CA PRO A 5 6.50 10.15 43.39
C PRO A 5 7.02 11.01 42.24
N ALA A 6 8.13 10.58 41.67
CA ALA A 6 8.77 11.21 40.52
C ALA A 6 7.79 11.36 39.34
N ASP A 7 7.32 12.59 39.17
CA ASP A 7 6.81 13.25 37.98
C ASP A 7 6.23 12.34 36.88
N ALA A 8 4.90 12.23 36.94
CA ALA A 8 4.08 12.07 35.76
C ALA A 8 4.51 13.10 34.70
N ILE A 9 5.17 12.64 33.63
CA ILE A 9 5.48 13.45 32.47
C ILE A 9 4.15 13.84 31.83
N ALA A 10 3.60 14.96 32.27
CA ALA A 10 2.56 15.67 31.57
C ALA A 10 3.15 16.03 30.20
N VAL A 11 2.81 15.23 29.20
CA VAL A 11 3.13 15.49 27.80
C VAL A 11 2.41 16.78 27.45
N LYS A 12 3.12 17.91 27.56
CA LYS A 12 2.75 19.15 26.91
C LYS A 12 2.56 18.78 25.43
N GLN A 13 1.31 18.68 24.98
CA GLN A 13 0.97 18.67 23.56
C GLN A 13 1.81 19.78 22.93
N GLU A 14 2.58 19.45 21.89
CA GLU A 14 3.35 20.44 21.13
C GLU A 14 2.53 21.71 20.99
N SER A 15 3.09 22.81 21.51
CA SER A 15 2.43 24.09 21.53
C SER A 15 1.91 24.40 20.14
N SER A 16 0.64 24.78 20.10
CA SER A 16 -0.16 25.18 18.97
C SER A 16 0.36 26.45 18.27
N SER A 17 1.66 26.63 18.06
CA SER A 17 2.24 27.82 17.42
C SER A 17 2.94 27.55 16.08
N GLY A 18 3.21 26.28 15.73
CA GLY A 18 3.80 25.93 14.44
C GLY A 18 2.82 25.88 13.27
N TRP A 19 3.28 26.25 12.06
CA TRP A 19 2.54 26.06 10.80
C TRP A 19 2.15 24.59 10.64
N PRO A 20 0.93 24.26 10.15
CA PRO A 20 0.43 22.88 10.10
C PRO A 20 1.01 22.11 8.90
N ILE A 21 2.33 22.11 8.74
CA ILE A 21 3.06 21.42 7.66
C ILE A 21 2.71 19.94 7.67
N TRP A 22 2.93 19.24 8.78
CA TRP A 22 2.68 17.79 8.87
C TRP A 22 1.22 17.39 8.61
N PRO A 23 0.21 18.02 9.25
CA PRO A 23 -1.18 17.77 8.88
C PRO A 23 -1.45 17.94 7.38
N GLY A 24 -0.94 19.02 6.77
CA GLY A 24 -1.07 19.28 5.34
C GLY A 24 -0.41 18.21 4.47
N VAL A 25 0.84 17.83 4.78
CA VAL A 25 1.58 16.78 4.08
C VAL A 25 0.82 15.45 4.12
N VAL A 26 0.34 15.05 5.30
CA VAL A 26 -0.40 13.78 5.47
C VAL A 26 -1.71 13.79 4.67
N VAL A 27 -2.46 14.89 4.73
CA VAL A 27 -3.71 15.02 3.95
C VAL A 27 -3.40 15.03 2.44
N GLY A 28 -2.32 15.69 2.02
CA GLY A 28 -1.87 15.71 0.63
C GLY A 28 -1.54 14.33 0.09
N PHE A 29 -0.73 13.54 0.82
CA PHE A 29 -0.45 12.14 0.45
C PHE A 29 -1.73 11.29 0.41
N MET A 30 -2.63 11.42 1.40
CA MET A 30 -3.91 10.70 1.38
C MET A 30 -4.77 11.04 0.17
N ALA A 31 -4.80 12.32 -0.22
CA ALA A 31 -5.52 12.77 -1.40
C ALA A 31 -4.89 12.23 -2.69
N ALA A 32 -3.57 12.31 -2.82
CA ALA A 32 -2.83 11.74 -3.96
C ALA A 32 -3.07 10.23 -4.08
N ILE A 33 -2.91 9.45 -3.00
CA ILE A 33 -3.17 8.00 -3.01
C ILE A 33 -4.60 7.70 -3.49
N ALA A 34 -5.60 8.45 -3.00
CA ALA A 34 -6.99 8.27 -3.44
C ALA A 34 -7.18 8.62 -4.93
N MET A 35 -6.53 9.68 -5.41
CA MET A 35 -6.55 10.02 -6.83
C MET A 35 -5.90 8.93 -7.68
N TRP A 36 -4.79 8.34 -7.26
CA TRP A 36 -4.13 7.24 -7.98
C TRP A 36 -5.00 5.98 -8.06
N LEU A 37 -5.70 5.65 -6.98
CA LEU A 37 -6.65 4.53 -6.93
C LEU A 37 -7.83 4.73 -7.89
N VAL A 38 -8.22 5.98 -8.16
CA VAL A 38 -9.27 6.33 -9.12
C VAL A 38 -8.70 6.46 -10.53
N TRP A 39 -7.52 7.04 -10.68
CA TRP A 39 -6.86 7.24 -11.97
C TRP A 39 -6.55 5.91 -12.65
N TYR A 40 -6.02 4.93 -11.91
CA TYR A 40 -5.61 3.64 -12.44
C TYR A 40 -6.72 2.91 -13.23
N PRO A 41 -7.92 2.64 -12.66
CA PRO A 41 -8.98 1.97 -13.42
C PRO A 41 -9.51 2.82 -14.58
N LEU A 42 -9.57 4.15 -14.45
CA LEU A 42 -10.05 5.04 -15.53
C LEU A 42 -9.16 5.00 -16.78
N HIS A 43 -7.88 4.66 -16.61
CA HIS A 43 -6.88 4.64 -17.69
C HIS A 43 -6.49 3.22 -18.12
N LEU A 44 -7.14 2.18 -17.59
CA LEU A 44 -6.93 0.81 -18.06
C LEU A 44 -7.18 0.72 -19.57
N PRO A 45 -6.25 0.11 -20.34
CA PRO A 45 -6.48 -0.17 -21.74
C PRO A 45 -7.74 -1.03 -21.93
N GLY A 46 -8.69 -0.53 -22.71
CA GLY A 46 -10.02 -1.13 -22.89
C GLY A 46 -11.16 -0.33 -22.25
N LEU A 47 -10.91 0.44 -21.18
CA LEU A 47 -11.89 1.39 -20.64
C LEU A 47 -11.64 2.81 -21.15
N ARG A 48 -10.38 3.29 -21.06
CA ARG A 48 -9.89 4.62 -21.51
C ARG A 48 -10.96 5.72 -21.39
N VAL A 49 -11.36 6.03 -20.16
CA VAL A 49 -12.39 7.03 -19.90
C VAL A 49 -11.95 8.39 -20.46
N PRO A 50 -12.80 9.10 -21.22
CA PRO A 50 -12.45 10.41 -21.77
C PRO A 50 -11.97 11.38 -20.70
N THR A 51 -10.99 12.22 -21.05
CA THR A 51 -10.40 13.23 -20.13
C THR A 51 -11.44 14.21 -19.59
N ALA A 52 -12.47 14.51 -20.38
CA ALA A 52 -13.62 15.33 -19.98
C ALA A 52 -14.42 14.75 -18.80
N VAL A 53 -14.33 13.44 -18.55
CA VAL A 53 -14.97 12.75 -17.42
C VAL A 53 -13.94 12.44 -16.32
N ALA A 54 -12.76 11.92 -16.70
CA ALA A 54 -11.72 11.54 -15.75
C ALA A 54 -11.17 12.75 -14.97
N GLY A 55 -10.95 13.90 -15.63
CA GLY A 55 -10.44 15.11 -15.01
C GLY A 55 -11.32 15.66 -13.89
N PRO A 56 -12.62 15.96 -14.16
CA PRO A 56 -13.55 16.42 -13.12
C PRO A 56 -13.73 15.42 -11.98
N LEU A 57 -13.74 14.12 -12.27
CA LEU A 57 -13.84 13.08 -11.25
C LEU A 57 -12.61 13.09 -10.31
N LEU A 58 -11.40 13.17 -10.86
CA LEU A 58 -10.17 13.26 -10.07
C LEU A 58 -10.10 14.54 -9.24
N LEU A 59 -10.56 15.66 -9.78
CA LEU A 59 -10.68 16.93 -9.04
C LEU A 59 -11.69 16.82 -7.90
N ALA A 60 -12.84 16.18 -8.13
CA ALA A 60 -13.84 15.94 -7.09
C ALA A 60 -13.28 15.06 -5.96
N VAL A 61 -12.52 14.02 -6.31
CA VAL A 61 -11.82 13.16 -5.34
C VAL A 61 -10.80 13.95 -4.52
N LEU A 62 -9.99 14.81 -5.16
CA LEU A 62 -9.04 15.69 -4.49
C LEU A 62 -9.73 16.57 -3.44
N VAL A 63 -10.76 17.32 -3.85
CA VAL A 63 -11.52 18.23 -2.97
C VAL A 63 -12.18 17.45 -1.84
N ALA A 64 -12.85 16.33 -2.14
CA ALA A 64 -13.55 15.51 -1.16
C ALA A 64 -12.60 14.93 -0.11
N MET A 65 -11.44 14.44 -0.53
CA MET A 65 -10.43 13.89 0.38
C MET A 65 -9.84 14.98 1.27
N ILE A 66 -9.47 16.14 0.70
CA ILE A 66 -8.96 17.26 1.49
C ILE A 66 -10.03 17.75 2.47
N ALA A 67 -11.28 17.92 2.06
CA ALA A 67 -12.38 18.31 2.94
C ALA A 67 -12.61 17.31 4.09
N CYS A 68 -12.69 16.01 3.77
CA CYS A 68 -12.97 14.97 4.74
C CYS A 68 -11.85 14.80 5.78
N LYS A 69 -10.58 14.98 5.38
CA LYS A 69 -9.43 14.78 6.28
C LYS A 69 -9.01 16.07 7.00
N SER A 70 -9.04 17.22 6.34
CA SER A 70 -8.66 18.51 6.95
C SER A 70 -9.62 18.96 8.06
N ARG A 71 -10.87 18.48 8.09
CA ARG A 71 -11.81 18.74 9.21
C ARG A 71 -11.25 18.37 10.59
N ALA A 72 -10.33 17.39 10.65
CA ALA A 72 -9.68 16.99 11.88
C ALA A 72 -8.69 18.05 12.42
N ALA A 73 -8.33 19.05 11.60
CA ALA A 73 -7.47 20.17 11.98
C ALA A 73 -8.26 21.40 12.51
N GLY A 74 -9.60 21.34 12.54
CA GLY A 74 -10.44 22.37 13.14
C GLY A 74 -10.25 23.75 12.49
N SER A 75 -9.90 24.75 13.30
CA SER A 75 -9.65 26.12 12.83
C SER A 75 -8.55 26.23 11.78
N ARG A 76 -7.62 25.25 11.72
CA ARG A 76 -6.51 25.21 10.76
C ARG A 76 -6.83 24.47 9.46
N ALA A 77 -8.06 23.99 9.27
CA ALA A 77 -8.42 23.17 8.11
C ALA A 77 -8.09 23.84 6.77
N VAL A 78 -8.22 25.17 6.67
CA VAL A 78 -7.88 25.93 5.46
C VAL A 78 -6.38 25.87 5.15
N ALA A 79 -5.52 26.19 6.12
CA ALA A 79 -4.07 26.12 5.96
C ALA A 79 -3.60 24.69 5.65
N VAL A 80 -4.19 23.69 6.31
CA VAL A 80 -3.97 22.27 6.00
C VAL A 80 -4.38 21.94 4.57
N GLY A 81 -5.52 22.47 4.12
CA GLY A 81 -6.03 22.27 2.77
C GLY A 81 -5.10 22.82 1.69
N VAL A 82 -4.57 24.04 1.86
CA VAL A 82 -3.62 24.65 0.92
C VAL A 82 -2.34 23.82 0.82
N VAL A 83 -1.74 23.46 1.95
CA VAL A 83 -0.52 22.61 1.97
C VAL A 83 -0.82 21.25 1.35
N ALA A 84 -1.98 20.64 1.66
CA ALA A 84 -2.39 19.37 1.08
C ALA A 84 -2.56 19.44 -0.44
N GLY A 85 -3.13 20.53 -0.96
CA GLY A 85 -3.28 20.77 -2.39
C GLY A 85 -1.92 20.81 -3.10
N LEU A 86 -0.95 21.54 -2.55
CA LEU A 86 0.42 21.62 -3.09
C LEU A 86 1.16 20.29 -3.01
N VAL A 87 1.07 19.59 -1.88
CA VAL A 87 1.71 18.27 -1.71
C VAL A 87 1.09 17.26 -2.67
N SER A 88 -0.24 17.24 -2.79
CA SER A 88 -0.94 16.37 -3.75
C SER A 88 -0.53 16.69 -5.18
N ALA A 89 -0.39 17.98 -5.54
CA ALA A 89 0.11 18.39 -6.85
C ALA A 89 1.50 17.79 -7.11
N GLY A 90 2.45 18.00 -6.20
CA GLY A 90 3.82 17.48 -6.34
C GLY A 90 3.88 15.96 -6.53
N VAL A 91 3.08 15.20 -5.77
CA VAL A 91 3.01 13.73 -5.92
C VAL A 91 2.34 13.32 -7.23
N ASN A 92 1.27 14.01 -7.65
CA ASN A 92 0.53 13.67 -8.86
C ASN A 92 1.21 14.13 -10.15
N LEU A 93 2.24 14.99 -10.09
CA LEU A 93 3.09 15.28 -11.25
C LEU A 93 3.75 14.02 -11.81
N LEU A 94 3.94 12.98 -10.99
CA LEU A 94 4.42 11.67 -11.44
C LEU A 94 3.46 10.99 -12.44
N LEU A 95 2.16 11.28 -12.38
CA LEU A 95 1.17 10.80 -13.35
C LEU A 95 0.98 11.78 -14.51
N LEU A 96 0.99 13.09 -14.21
CA LEU A 96 0.82 14.14 -15.21
C LEU A 96 1.97 14.18 -16.21
N GLY A 97 3.19 13.83 -15.80
CA GLY A 97 4.37 13.84 -16.66
C GLY A 97 4.19 13.02 -17.94
N ASN A 98 3.38 11.95 -17.89
CA ASN A 98 3.02 11.11 -19.02
C ASN A 98 2.12 11.82 -20.08
N GLN A 99 1.67 13.04 -19.79
CA GLN A 99 0.91 13.92 -20.68
C GLN A 99 1.71 15.13 -21.16
N LEU A 100 2.94 15.32 -20.64
CA LEU A 100 3.81 16.46 -20.97
C LEU A 100 4.68 16.23 -22.19
N THR A 101 4.69 15.01 -22.73
CA THR A 101 5.44 14.60 -23.92
C THR A 101 4.48 14.25 -25.05
N GLU A 102 4.90 14.53 -26.29
CA GLU A 102 4.18 14.10 -27.48
C GLU A 102 4.51 12.64 -27.77
N ALA A 103 3.48 11.81 -27.95
CA ALA A 103 3.67 10.40 -28.26
C ALA A 103 4.09 10.23 -29.72
N GLY A 104 5.17 9.46 -29.95
CA GLY A 104 5.45 8.85 -31.25
C GLY A 104 4.39 7.81 -31.64
N ALA A 105 4.57 7.14 -32.77
CA ALA A 105 3.69 6.08 -33.22
C ALA A 105 3.90 4.76 -32.44
N THR A 106 5.12 4.51 -31.95
CA THR A 106 5.47 3.24 -31.29
C THR A 106 6.22 3.42 -29.96
N PRO A 107 6.18 2.43 -29.03
CA PRO A 107 6.98 2.46 -27.80
C PRO A 107 8.48 2.64 -28.04
N ALA A 108 9.02 2.08 -29.12
CA ALA A 108 10.44 2.22 -29.48
C ALA A 108 10.84 3.66 -29.84
N GLU A 109 9.89 4.50 -30.24
CA GLU A 109 10.12 5.91 -30.53
C GLU A 109 10.04 6.80 -29.28
N ALA A 110 9.69 6.24 -28.11
CA ALA A 110 9.49 6.99 -26.88
C ALA A 110 10.73 7.76 -26.42
N GLU A 111 11.93 7.24 -26.64
CA GLU A 111 13.19 7.93 -26.29
C GLU A 111 13.34 9.28 -27.02
N SER A 112 12.76 9.39 -28.22
CA SER A 112 12.77 10.61 -29.03
C SER A 112 11.59 11.56 -28.75
N ALA A 113 10.70 11.20 -27.81
CA ALA A 113 9.52 11.98 -27.48
C ALA A 113 9.90 13.38 -26.99
N LYS A 114 9.37 14.41 -27.65
CA LYS A 114 9.63 15.80 -27.30
C LYS A 114 8.69 16.26 -26.21
N VAL A 115 9.20 17.09 -25.30
CA VAL A 115 8.38 17.82 -24.34
C VAL A 115 7.50 18.79 -25.11
N ARG A 116 6.21 18.82 -24.77
CA ARG A 116 5.24 19.70 -25.41
C ARG A 116 5.60 21.18 -25.18
N PRO A 117 5.42 22.07 -26.16
CA PRO A 117 5.67 23.51 -25.99
C PRO A 117 4.86 24.14 -24.85
N ASP A 118 3.66 23.62 -24.57
CA ASP A 118 2.75 24.08 -23.52
C ASP A 118 2.99 23.38 -22.16
N ALA A 119 4.00 22.53 -22.00
CA ALA A 119 4.22 21.73 -20.80
C ALA A 119 4.33 22.58 -19.51
N ALA A 120 5.04 23.71 -19.57
CA ALA A 120 5.16 24.62 -18.42
C ALA A 120 3.80 25.21 -18.01
N LEU A 121 2.94 25.54 -18.98
CA LEU A 121 1.58 26.03 -18.73
C LEU A 121 0.69 24.93 -18.14
N ILE A 122 0.80 23.69 -18.64
CA ILE A 122 0.08 22.52 -18.10
C ILE A 122 0.47 22.28 -16.64
N VAL A 123 1.77 22.27 -16.33
CA VAL A 123 2.27 22.09 -14.95
C VAL A 123 1.82 23.22 -14.04
N GLY A 124 1.99 24.48 -14.47
CA GLY A 124 1.57 25.65 -13.71
C GLY A 124 0.06 25.66 -13.43
N GLY A 125 -0.74 25.36 -14.45
CA GLY A 125 -2.20 25.23 -14.35
C GLY A 125 -2.61 24.11 -13.39
N PHE A 126 -1.96 22.94 -13.47
CA PHE A 126 -2.22 21.81 -12.58
C PHE A 126 -1.92 22.13 -11.10
N VAL A 127 -0.78 22.80 -10.84
CA VAL A 127 -0.41 23.24 -9.49
C VAL A 127 -1.42 24.27 -8.97
N LEU A 128 -1.81 25.24 -9.80
CA LEU A 128 -2.80 26.25 -9.44
C LEU A 128 -4.17 25.63 -9.12
N VAL A 129 -4.67 24.75 -9.99
CA VAL A 129 -5.95 24.04 -9.77
C VAL A 129 -5.90 23.21 -8.49
N SER A 130 -4.78 22.52 -8.22
CA SER A 130 -4.61 21.72 -7.00
C SER A 130 -4.54 22.59 -5.73
N LEU A 131 -3.90 23.76 -5.79
CA LEU A 131 -3.89 24.74 -4.71
C LEU A 131 -5.29 25.27 -4.42
N LEU A 132 -6.05 25.64 -5.47
CA LEU A 132 -7.42 26.13 -5.34
C LEU A 132 -8.36 25.03 -4.82
N ALA A 133 -8.22 23.80 -5.30
CA ALA A 133 -8.92 22.63 -4.78
C ALA A 133 -8.60 22.40 -3.30
N GLY A 134 -7.34 22.59 -2.91
CA GLY A 134 -6.90 22.55 -1.52
C GLY A 134 -7.54 23.62 -0.65
N LEU A 135 -7.63 24.86 -1.15
CA LEU A 135 -8.33 25.97 -0.48
C LEU A 135 -9.82 25.65 -0.28
N VAL A 136 -10.52 25.24 -1.35
CA VAL A 136 -11.94 24.87 -1.30
C VAL A 136 -12.17 23.70 -0.36
N GLY A 137 -11.38 22.63 -0.49
CA GLY A 137 -11.42 21.48 0.40
C GLY A 137 -11.20 21.88 1.86
N GLY A 138 -10.23 22.74 2.14
CA GLY A 138 -9.97 23.24 3.49
C GLY A 138 -11.10 24.10 4.06
N LEU A 139 -11.76 24.92 3.24
CA LEU A 139 -12.95 25.70 3.63
C LEU A 139 -14.13 24.79 3.99
N ILE A 140 -14.41 23.78 3.17
CA ILE A 140 -15.43 22.77 3.45
C ILE A 140 -15.05 21.99 4.72
N GLY A 141 -13.79 21.57 4.84
CA GLY A 141 -13.27 20.88 6.01
C GLY A 141 -13.45 21.66 7.31
N ARG A 142 -13.22 22.99 7.28
CA ARG A 142 -13.47 23.88 8.42
C ARG A 142 -14.94 23.89 8.82
N LYS A 143 -15.87 23.96 7.85
CA LYS A 143 -17.32 23.90 8.11
C LYS A 143 -17.75 22.56 8.69
N LEU A 144 -17.11 21.46 8.28
CA LEU A 144 -17.40 20.10 8.75
C LEU A 144 -16.68 19.73 10.06
N ALA A 145 -15.87 20.63 10.63
CA ALA A 145 -15.09 20.35 11.82
C ALA A 145 -16.00 20.25 13.06
N LYS A 146 -15.81 19.17 13.84
CA LYS A 146 -16.51 18.96 15.11
C LYS A 146 -15.77 19.63 16.27
N PRO A 147 -16.47 19.99 17.37
CA PRO A 147 -15.81 20.38 18.62
C PRO A 147 -14.80 19.31 19.06
N GLY A 148 -13.58 19.73 19.42
CA GLY A 148 -12.46 18.81 19.76
C GLY A 148 -11.54 18.42 18.59
N ALA A 149 -11.75 18.97 17.38
CA ALA A 149 -10.79 18.86 16.29
C ALA A 149 -9.43 19.48 16.66
N GLY A 150 -8.33 18.80 16.34
CA GLY A 150 -6.96 19.18 16.71
C GLY A 150 -6.18 18.15 17.54
N THR A 151 -6.85 17.10 18.04
CA THR A 151 -6.24 16.05 18.89
C THR A 151 -5.68 14.85 18.12
N ARG A 152 -5.74 14.87 16.78
CA ARG A 152 -5.34 13.74 15.92
C ARG A 152 -3.83 13.57 15.90
N ASP A 153 -3.36 12.33 16.10
CA ASP A 153 -1.96 11.96 15.83
C ASP A 153 -1.75 11.83 14.31
N TRP A 154 -1.25 12.89 13.69
CA TRP A 154 -1.06 12.96 12.24
C TRP A 154 -0.01 11.97 11.72
N ILE A 155 1.00 11.65 12.52
CA ILE A 155 2.05 10.70 12.14
C ILE A 155 1.50 9.28 12.15
N ALA A 156 0.67 8.93 13.13
CA ALA A 156 -0.05 7.65 13.12
C ALA A 156 -0.99 7.54 11.90
N ALA A 157 -1.67 8.63 11.56
CA ALA A 157 -2.48 8.69 10.34
C ALA A 157 -1.63 8.53 9.07
N PHE A 158 -0.40 9.06 9.06
CA PHE A 158 0.52 8.90 7.94
C PHE A 158 1.01 7.45 7.79
N GLY A 159 1.31 6.78 8.91
CA GLY A 159 1.63 5.34 8.91
C GLY A 159 0.52 4.50 8.26
N ALA A 160 -0.75 4.80 8.56
CA ALA A 160 -1.87 4.14 7.91
C ALA A 160 -1.97 4.46 6.41
N ALA A 161 -1.67 5.70 5.99
CA ALA A 161 -1.62 6.06 4.58
C ALA A 161 -0.50 5.33 3.83
N ALA A 162 0.67 5.14 4.45
CA ALA A 162 1.76 4.35 3.86
C ALA A 162 1.34 2.90 3.62
N VAL A 163 0.72 2.24 4.59
CA VAL A 163 0.15 0.89 4.39
C VAL A 163 -0.90 0.89 3.28
N ALA A 164 -1.81 1.88 3.28
CA ALA A 164 -2.84 2.00 2.24
C ALA A 164 -2.26 2.22 0.84
N SER A 165 -1.09 2.86 0.70
CA SER A 165 -0.38 3.02 -0.58
C SER A 165 0.32 1.74 -1.05
N MET A 166 0.72 0.86 -0.12
CA MET A 166 1.39 -0.40 -0.46
C MET A 166 0.41 -1.47 -0.96
N LEU A 167 -0.84 -1.47 -0.49
CA LEU A 167 -1.86 -2.43 -0.95
C LEU A 167 -2.09 -2.41 -2.48
N PRO A 168 -2.32 -1.25 -3.14
CA PRO A 168 -2.44 -1.22 -4.59
C PRO A 168 -1.11 -1.54 -5.29
N LEU A 169 0.05 -1.23 -4.69
CA LEU A 169 1.34 -1.64 -5.26
C LEU A 169 1.48 -3.16 -5.31
N VAL A 170 1.13 -3.84 -4.22
CA VAL A 170 1.12 -5.32 -4.15
C VAL A 170 0.11 -5.90 -5.15
N ALA A 171 -1.08 -5.31 -5.26
CA ALA A 171 -2.09 -5.71 -6.23
C ALA A 171 -1.61 -5.53 -7.68
N ALA A 172 -1.00 -4.39 -8.00
CA ALA A 172 -0.43 -4.12 -9.32
C ALA A 172 0.68 -5.13 -9.67
N GLY A 173 1.55 -5.49 -8.72
CA GLY A 173 2.58 -6.53 -8.93
C GLY A 173 1.98 -7.93 -9.13
N GLY A 174 0.90 -8.24 -8.42
CA GLY A 174 0.09 -9.44 -8.64
C GLY A 174 -0.50 -9.48 -10.05
N ALA A 175 -1.05 -8.35 -10.52
CA ALA A 175 -1.60 -8.21 -11.86
C ALA A 175 -0.54 -8.34 -12.95
N VAL A 176 0.62 -7.68 -12.79
CA VAL A 176 1.78 -7.81 -13.69
C VAL A 176 2.19 -9.26 -13.85
N THR A 177 2.36 -9.98 -12.73
CA THR A 177 2.78 -11.38 -12.76
C THR A 177 1.69 -12.27 -13.37
N SER A 178 0.42 -12.05 -13.01
CA SER A 178 -0.70 -12.84 -13.54
C SER A 178 -0.98 -12.60 -15.02
N ALA A 179 -0.70 -11.40 -15.52
CA ALA A 179 -0.86 -11.02 -16.92
C ALA A 179 0.33 -11.42 -17.81
N GLY A 180 1.40 -11.96 -17.21
CA GLY A 180 2.63 -12.22 -17.94
C GLY A 180 3.39 -10.95 -18.36
N ALA A 181 3.03 -9.80 -17.79
CA ALA A 181 3.50 -8.49 -18.21
C ALA A 181 4.90 -8.15 -17.68
N GLY A 182 5.49 -9.02 -16.86
CA GLY A 182 6.69 -8.72 -16.11
C GLY A 182 7.95 -8.43 -16.93
N MET A 183 7.95 -8.78 -18.23
CA MET A 183 9.02 -8.50 -19.19
C MET A 183 8.51 -7.69 -20.39
N ALA A 184 7.33 -7.06 -20.26
CA ALA A 184 6.73 -6.25 -21.31
C ALA A 184 7.51 -4.95 -21.56
N VAL A 185 8.27 -4.46 -20.57
CA VAL A 185 9.16 -3.30 -20.70
C VAL A 185 10.61 -3.79 -20.50
N PRO A 186 11.52 -3.59 -21.47
CA PRO A 186 12.84 -4.24 -21.47
C PRO A 186 13.88 -3.60 -20.56
N ASP A 187 13.69 -2.35 -20.17
CA ASP A 187 14.69 -1.51 -19.52
C ASP A 187 14.28 -1.05 -18.12
N TRP A 188 15.25 -0.52 -17.37
CA TRP A 188 15.06 0.18 -16.10
C TRP A 188 16.26 1.13 -15.89
N PRO A 189 16.08 2.35 -15.31
CA PRO A 189 14.85 2.93 -14.76
C PRO A 189 13.95 3.57 -15.83
N GLY A 190 14.27 3.43 -17.12
CA GLY A 190 13.47 3.95 -18.22
C GLY A 190 12.18 3.15 -18.49
N THR A 191 11.48 3.57 -19.54
CA THR A 191 10.46 2.78 -20.22
C THR A 191 10.67 2.99 -21.71
N TYR A 192 11.22 1.98 -22.38
CA TYR A 192 11.68 2.05 -23.77
C TYR A 192 12.61 3.25 -24.03
N GLY A 193 13.64 3.42 -23.20
CA GLY A 193 14.65 4.48 -23.33
C GLY A 193 14.20 5.86 -22.83
N SER A 194 12.88 6.12 -22.74
CA SER A 194 12.36 7.35 -22.14
C SER A 194 12.47 7.35 -20.61
N ASN A 195 12.59 8.54 -20.02
CA ASN A 195 12.39 8.72 -18.58
C ASN A 195 10.99 8.20 -18.19
N MET A 196 10.90 7.37 -17.13
CA MET A 196 9.63 6.75 -16.72
C MET A 196 8.53 7.77 -16.41
N PHE A 197 8.85 8.94 -15.86
CA PHE A 197 7.85 9.94 -15.48
C PHE A 197 7.37 10.78 -16.66
N LEU A 198 8.02 10.65 -17.82
CA LEU A 198 7.69 11.37 -19.05
C LEU A 198 7.30 10.40 -20.18
N TYR A 199 7.17 9.10 -19.89
CA TYR A 199 6.77 8.14 -20.90
C TYR A 199 5.33 8.43 -21.34
N PRO A 200 5.07 8.68 -22.65
CA PRO A 200 3.77 9.12 -23.11
C PRO A 200 2.67 8.09 -22.83
N ILE A 201 1.56 8.52 -22.22
CA ILE A 201 0.45 7.62 -21.88
C ILE A 201 -0.17 6.95 -23.13
N GLY A 202 -0.10 7.61 -24.29
CA GLY A 202 -0.57 7.06 -25.56
C GLY A 202 0.18 5.80 -26.00
N LEU A 203 1.44 5.65 -25.57
CA LEU A 203 2.28 4.48 -25.85
C LEU A 203 2.07 3.32 -24.86
N MET A 204 1.20 3.48 -23.87
CA MET A 204 0.76 2.40 -22.97
C MET A 204 -0.50 1.69 -23.51
N ALA A 205 -0.65 1.64 -24.83
CA ALA A 205 -1.85 1.13 -25.46
C ALA A 205 -2.05 -0.37 -25.21
N ASP A 206 -0.94 -1.13 -25.18
CA ASP A 206 -0.91 -2.53 -24.78
C ASP A 206 -1.13 -2.64 -23.26
N PRO A 207 -2.08 -3.46 -22.77
CA PRO A 207 -2.35 -3.55 -21.35
C PRO A 207 -1.20 -4.14 -20.52
N ARG A 208 -0.30 -4.95 -21.11
CA ARG A 208 0.89 -5.46 -20.40
C ARG A 208 1.91 -4.35 -20.17
N ILE A 209 2.14 -3.48 -21.16
CA ILE A 209 2.98 -2.27 -20.99
C ILE A 209 2.36 -1.39 -19.89
N PHE A 210 1.06 -1.14 -19.95
CA PHE A 210 0.36 -0.34 -18.93
C PHE A 210 0.53 -0.93 -17.52
N LEU A 211 0.32 -2.24 -17.35
CA LEU A 211 0.46 -2.91 -16.05
C LEU A 211 1.87 -2.80 -15.48
N GLU A 212 2.90 -3.13 -16.27
CA GLU A 212 4.30 -3.09 -15.83
C GLU A 212 4.75 -1.65 -15.52
N HIS A 213 4.43 -0.69 -16.40
CA HIS A 213 4.81 0.70 -16.20
C HIS A 213 4.11 1.34 -14.99
N THR A 214 2.79 1.17 -14.87
CA THR A 214 2.05 1.75 -13.73
C THR A 214 2.44 1.11 -12.41
N HIS A 215 2.83 -0.17 -12.38
CA HIS A 215 3.41 -0.80 -11.21
C HIS A 215 4.69 -0.08 -10.75
N ARG A 216 5.58 0.33 -11.67
CA ARG A 216 6.78 1.13 -11.38
C ARG A 216 6.42 2.51 -10.81
N LEU A 217 5.39 3.16 -11.35
CA LEU A 217 4.89 4.44 -10.82
C LEU A 217 4.35 4.29 -9.40
N PHE A 218 3.57 3.24 -9.11
CA PHE A 218 3.13 2.94 -7.74
C PHE A 218 4.32 2.67 -6.81
N GLY A 219 5.39 2.05 -7.32
CA GLY A 219 6.65 1.87 -6.58
C GLY A 219 7.25 3.20 -6.16
N THR A 220 7.27 4.18 -7.06
CA THR A 220 7.73 5.55 -6.75
C THR A 220 6.82 6.24 -5.73
N LEU A 221 5.49 6.13 -5.87
CA LEU A 221 4.53 6.67 -4.89
C LEU A 221 4.80 6.11 -3.48
N VAL A 222 4.99 4.79 -3.37
CA VAL A 222 5.32 4.14 -2.09
C VAL A 222 6.69 4.58 -1.57
N GLY A 223 7.69 4.73 -2.45
CA GLY A 223 9.01 5.26 -2.09
C GLY A 223 8.94 6.66 -1.48
N LEU A 224 8.24 7.60 -2.14
CA LEU A 224 8.06 8.97 -1.62
C LEU A 224 7.23 9.01 -0.34
N THR A 225 6.19 8.18 -0.26
CA THR A 225 5.32 8.09 0.93
C THR A 225 6.12 7.57 2.14
N THR A 226 6.94 6.53 1.96
CA THR A 226 7.75 5.94 3.03
C THR A 226 8.95 6.81 3.41
N LEU A 227 9.58 7.49 2.45
CA LEU A 227 10.62 8.50 2.72
C LEU A 227 10.06 9.63 3.58
N SER A 228 8.93 10.20 3.17
CA SER A 228 8.28 11.30 3.89
C SER A 228 7.83 10.87 5.28
N LEU A 229 7.29 9.65 5.42
CA LEU A 229 6.94 9.06 6.72
C LEU A 229 8.19 8.86 7.60
N MET A 230 9.28 8.34 7.03
CA MET A 230 10.53 8.14 7.76
C MET A 230 11.05 9.46 8.31
N ILE A 231 11.14 10.50 7.49
CA ILE A 231 11.55 11.84 7.92
C ILE A 231 10.64 12.33 9.05
N ALA A 232 9.31 12.22 8.88
CA ALA A 232 8.33 12.62 9.90
C ALA A 232 8.57 11.91 11.24
N VAL A 233 8.79 10.60 11.21
CA VAL A 233 9.00 9.78 12.42
C VAL A 233 10.35 10.10 13.08
N LEU A 234 11.41 10.32 12.29
CA LEU A 234 12.76 10.60 12.79
C LEU A 234 12.85 11.94 13.52
N ILE A 235 12.23 12.99 12.98
CA ILE A 235 12.23 14.32 13.60
C ILE A 235 11.22 14.47 14.74
N SER A 236 10.33 13.48 14.91
CA SER A 236 9.31 13.50 15.96
C SER A 236 9.77 12.81 17.24
N ARG A 237 9.08 13.10 18.36
CA ARG A 237 9.26 12.43 19.66
C ARG A 237 8.58 11.04 19.69
N LYS A 238 8.92 10.18 18.74
CA LYS A 238 8.46 8.77 18.66
C LYS A 238 9.52 7.83 19.24
N SER A 239 9.10 6.61 19.59
CA SER A 239 9.96 5.60 20.22
C SER A 239 11.14 5.19 19.33
N LYS A 240 12.25 4.72 19.93
CA LYS A 240 13.39 4.16 19.18
C LYS A 240 12.95 3.07 18.20
N LEU A 241 12.06 2.16 18.64
CA LEU A 241 11.48 1.11 17.79
C LEU A 241 10.80 1.69 16.56
N SER A 242 9.92 2.70 16.73
CA SER A 242 9.22 3.32 15.59
C SER A 242 10.20 3.98 14.61
N LYS A 243 11.27 4.62 15.11
CA LYS A 243 12.32 5.21 14.27
C LYS A 243 13.09 4.13 13.50
N THR A 244 13.50 3.05 14.16
CA THR A 244 14.17 1.92 13.50
C THR A 244 13.26 1.28 12.45
N LEU A 245 11.99 1.00 12.79
CA LEU A 245 11.04 0.43 11.83
C LEU A 245 10.82 1.35 10.62
N ALA A 246 10.78 2.67 10.80
CA ALA A 246 10.63 3.60 9.70
C ALA A 246 11.83 3.57 8.73
N VAL A 247 13.06 3.49 9.27
CA VAL A 247 14.28 3.31 8.48
C VAL A 247 14.27 1.96 7.76
N VAL A 248 13.96 0.86 8.47
CA VAL A 248 13.89 -0.49 7.89
C VAL A 248 12.88 -0.58 6.76
N VAL A 249 11.70 0.02 6.93
CA VAL A 249 10.66 0.05 5.88
C VAL A 249 11.15 0.81 4.65
N PHE A 250 11.70 2.02 4.83
CA PHE A 250 12.18 2.82 3.70
C PHE A 250 13.34 2.14 2.95
N VAL A 251 14.35 1.67 3.68
CA VAL A 251 15.48 0.93 3.09
C VAL A 251 15.00 -0.35 2.40
N GLY A 252 14.05 -1.06 3.01
CA GLY A 252 13.42 -2.23 2.38
C GLY A 252 12.72 -1.90 1.07
N VAL A 253 12.01 -0.77 0.99
CA VAL A 253 11.40 -0.29 -0.27
C VAL A 253 12.46 0.06 -1.32
N CYS A 254 13.58 0.67 -0.95
CA CYS A 254 14.69 0.91 -1.87
C CYS A 254 15.29 -0.39 -2.41
N ILE A 255 15.56 -1.36 -1.52
CA ILE A 255 16.03 -2.70 -1.91
C ILE A 255 15.03 -3.37 -2.85
N GLN A 256 13.73 -3.24 -2.58
CA GLN A 256 12.68 -3.76 -3.45
C GLN A 256 12.67 -3.13 -4.85
N GLY A 257 12.85 -1.82 -4.94
CA GLY A 257 12.98 -1.13 -6.23
C GLY A 257 14.17 -1.67 -7.05
N VAL A 258 15.31 -1.86 -6.40
CA VAL A 258 16.52 -2.44 -7.03
C VAL A 258 16.32 -3.90 -7.42
N LEU A 259 15.74 -4.73 -6.54
CA LEU A 259 15.43 -6.14 -6.87
C LEU A 259 14.43 -6.25 -8.02
N GLY A 260 13.44 -5.35 -8.08
CA GLY A 260 12.50 -5.24 -9.19
C GLY A 260 13.20 -4.90 -10.50
N ALA A 261 14.19 -4.00 -10.48
CA ALA A 261 15.03 -3.69 -11.64
C ALA A 261 15.86 -4.89 -12.10
N ILE A 262 16.59 -5.51 -11.17
CA ILE A 262 17.45 -6.68 -11.44
C ILE A 262 16.64 -7.82 -12.05
N ARG A 263 15.41 -8.08 -11.56
CA ARG A 263 14.59 -9.17 -12.11
C ARG A 263 14.28 -8.95 -13.60
N VAL A 264 14.07 -7.70 -14.02
CA VAL A 264 13.75 -7.34 -15.40
C VAL A 264 14.99 -7.43 -16.27
N THR A 265 16.12 -6.88 -15.82
CA THR A 265 17.36 -6.86 -16.61
C THR A 265 18.02 -8.23 -16.73
N GLU A 266 17.93 -9.07 -15.70
CA GLU A 266 18.53 -10.41 -15.68
C GLU A 266 17.58 -11.52 -16.16
N ILE A 267 16.30 -11.21 -16.39
CA ILE A 267 15.27 -12.17 -16.83
C ILE A 267 15.30 -13.46 -15.99
N ASN A 268 15.37 -13.32 -14.66
CA ASN A 268 15.57 -14.46 -13.76
C ASN A 268 14.35 -14.68 -12.85
N PRO A 269 13.67 -15.84 -12.94
CA PRO A 269 12.49 -16.13 -12.12
C PRO A 269 12.80 -16.19 -10.62
N GLY A 270 14.03 -16.53 -10.22
CA GLY A 270 14.47 -16.53 -8.83
C GLY A 270 14.41 -15.15 -8.18
N PHE A 271 14.82 -14.10 -8.90
CA PHE A 271 14.65 -12.73 -8.43
C PHE A 271 13.17 -12.34 -8.34
N GLY A 272 12.32 -12.86 -9.23
CA GLY A 272 10.87 -12.72 -9.13
C GLY A 272 10.29 -13.29 -7.84
N ILE A 273 10.70 -14.51 -7.46
CA ILE A 273 10.31 -15.16 -6.20
C ILE A 273 10.73 -14.30 -5.00
N ILE A 274 12.01 -13.91 -4.93
CA ILE A 274 12.55 -13.12 -3.82
C ILE A 274 11.84 -11.76 -3.73
N HIS A 275 11.66 -11.07 -4.86
CA HIS A 275 10.96 -9.79 -4.97
C HIS A 275 9.53 -9.91 -4.41
N GLY A 276 8.75 -10.89 -4.88
CA GLY A 276 7.37 -11.11 -4.44
C GLY A 276 7.22 -11.45 -2.95
N ILE A 277 8.13 -12.26 -2.40
CA ILE A 277 8.14 -12.60 -0.97
C ILE A 277 8.49 -11.37 -0.12
N LEU A 278 9.60 -10.71 -0.44
CA LEU A 278 10.10 -9.58 0.36
C LEU A 278 9.13 -8.38 0.33
N ALA A 279 8.36 -8.19 -0.76
CA ALA A 279 7.36 -7.12 -0.84
C ALA A 279 6.27 -7.28 0.24
N GLN A 280 5.81 -8.51 0.46
CA GLN A 280 4.81 -8.80 1.50
C GLN A 280 5.39 -8.72 2.92
N LEU A 281 6.66 -9.06 3.11
CA LEU A 281 7.34 -8.84 4.39
C LEU A 281 7.46 -7.35 4.73
N ILE A 282 7.80 -6.50 3.75
CA ILE A 282 7.84 -5.04 3.93
C ILE A 282 6.45 -4.50 4.26
N LEU A 283 5.39 -4.99 3.62
CA LEU A 283 4.01 -4.64 3.98
C LEU A 283 3.71 -4.98 5.44
N CYS A 284 4.13 -6.16 5.91
CA CYS A 284 3.96 -6.55 7.32
C CYS A 284 4.73 -5.63 8.26
N THR A 285 5.99 -5.30 7.94
CA THR A 285 6.80 -4.36 8.74
C THR A 285 6.20 -2.95 8.75
N ALA A 286 5.67 -2.47 7.61
CA ALA A 286 4.98 -1.19 7.50
C ALA A 286 3.69 -1.16 8.33
N ALA A 287 2.95 -2.26 8.39
CA ALA A 287 1.78 -2.39 9.25
C ALA A 287 2.15 -2.35 10.75
N ILE A 288 3.23 -3.03 11.14
CA ILE A 288 3.76 -2.97 12.51
C ILE A 288 4.25 -1.55 12.84
N LEU A 289 4.93 -0.87 11.91
CA LEU A 289 5.31 0.54 12.06
C LEU A 289 4.07 1.40 12.29
N ALA A 290 3.05 1.30 11.42
CA ALA A 290 1.80 2.04 11.55
C ALA A 290 1.12 1.81 12.90
N ALA A 291 1.05 0.55 13.35
CA ALA A 291 0.56 0.21 14.68
C ALA A 291 1.40 0.88 15.78
N SER A 292 2.73 0.82 15.69
CA SER A 292 3.66 1.40 16.67
C SER A 292 3.52 2.91 16.85
N LEU A 293 3.00 3.61 15.83
CA LEU A 293 2.81 5.06 15.85
C LEU A 293 1.52 5.48 16.58
N THR A 294 0.60 4.53 16.82
CA THR A 294 -0.70 4.81 17.45
C THR A 294 -0.60 5.04 18.96
N ARG A 295 -1.60 5.76 19.49
CA ARG A 295 -1.78 5.92 20.94
C ARG A 295 -2.03 4.58 21.64
N THR A 296 -2.83 3.70 21.03
CA THR A 296 -3.13 2.35 21.53
C THR A 296 -1.87 1.51 21.74
N TRP A 297 -0.88 1.62 20.86
CA TRP A 297 0.40 0.93 21.05
C TRP A 297 1.15 1.41 22.28
N ARG A 298 1.11 2.71 22.56
CA ARG A 298 1.78 3.30 23.72
C ARG A 298 1.11 2.86 25.02
N GLU A 299 -0.21 2.94 25.07
CA GLU A 299 -1.04 2.59 26.23
C GLU A 299 -1.12 1.08 26.49
N LYS A 300 -0.73 0.26 25.50
CA LYS A 300 -0.89 -1.20 25.47
C LYS A 300 -2.37 -1.61 25.47
N LEU A 301 -2.64 -2.82 25.01
CA LEU A 301 -3.99 -3.37 25.10
C LEU A 301 -4.25 -3.82 26.54
N ASP A 302 -5.36 -3.33 27.10
CA ASP A 302 -5.85 -3.72 28.41
C ASP A 302 -6.66 -5.03 28.29
N ILE A 303 -5.97 -6.18 28.44
CA ILE A 303 -6.54 -7.51 28.19
C ILE A 303 -5.96 -8.57 29.13
N ASN A 304 -6.62 -9.72 29.22
CA ASN A 304 -6.14 -10.85 30.02
C ASN A 304 -4.77 -11.35 29.51
N VAL A 305 -3.75 -11.20 30.35
CA VAL A 305 -2.34 -11.50 30.01
C VAL A 305 -2.10 -12.99 29.78
N GLU A 306 -2.81 -13.86 30.49
CA GLU A 306 -2.66 -15.32 30.35
C GLU A 306 -3.27 -15.82 29.03
N LEU A 307 -4.43 -15.30 28.66
CA LEU A 307 -5.01 -15.56 27.33
C LEU A 307 -4.12 -15.00 26.21
N ALA A 308 -3.54 -13.81 26.41
CA ALA A 308 -2.60 -13.24 25.46
C ALA A 308 -1.35 -14.10 25.31
N ARG A 309 -0.79 -14.62 26.42
CA ARG A 309 0.39 -15.51 26.44
C ARG A 309 0.11 -16.81 25.72
N SER A 310 -0.98 -17.49 26.03
CA SER A 310 -1.38 -18.75 25.38
C SER A 310 -1.66 -18.57 23.88
N SER A 311 -2.11 -17.40 23.45
CA SER A 311 -2.37 -17.09 22.03
C SER A 311 -1.11 -16.83 21.20
N ARG A 312 0.05 -16.53 21.82
CA ARG A 312 1.31 -16.26 21.09
C ARG A 312 1.71 -17.42 20.19
N LYS A 313 1.62 -18.65 20.70
CA LYS A 313 1.93 -19.86 19.93
C LYS A 313 1.10 -19.90 18.64
N TRP A 314 -0.21 -19.69 18.74
CA TRP A 314 -1.12 -19.73 17.59
C TRP A 314 -0.80 -18.63 16.57
N THR A 315 -0.54 -17.41 17.03
CA THR A 315 -0.17 -16.31 16.11
C THR A 315 1.16 -16.56 15.41
N ASP A 316 2.15 -17.14 16.10
CA ASP A 316 3.49 -17.36 15.53
C ASP A 316 3.48 -18.48 14.50
N ILE A 317 2.85 -19.62 14.82
CA ILE A 317 2.78 -20.74 13.88
C ILE A 317 1.87 -20.43 12.68
N ALA A 318 0.83 -19.59 12.84
CA ALA A 318 0.02 -19.11 11.73
C ALA A 318 0.84 -18.25 10.76
N ILE A 319 1.72 -17.37 11.27
CA ILE A 319 2.67 -16.63 10.43
C ILE A 319 3.60 -17.59 9.69
N GLY A 320 4.17 -18.59 10.39
CA GLY A 320 5.02 -19.60 9.77
C GLY A 320 4.31 -20.37 8.64
N GLY A 321 3.08 -20.81 8.87
CA GLY A 321 2.26 -21.48 7.86
C GLY A 321 1.94 -20.60 6.66
N LEU A 322 1.58 -19.33 6.88
CA LEU A 322 1.34 -18.38 5.79
C LEU A 322 2.62 -18.03 5.03
N PHE A 323 3.77 -17.96 5.71
CA PHE A 323 5.05 -17.72 5.06
C PHE A 323 5.47 -18.88 4.16
N LEU A 324 5.26 -20.13 4.63
CA LEU A 324 5.45 -21.31 3.79
C LEU A 324 4.51 -21.28 2.57
N GLN A 325 3.23 -20.95 2.77
CA GLN A 325 2.27 -20.79 1.68
C GLN A 325 2.71 -19.74 0.66
N LEU A 326 3.24 -18.61 1.13
CA LEU A 326 3.78 -17.55 0.28
C LEU A 326 4.97 -18.04 -0.55
N ILE A 327 5.90 -18.79 0.04
CA ILE A 327 7.04 -19.38 -0.69
C ILE A 327 6.53 -20.33 -1.78
N LEU A 328 5.65 -21.28 -1.42
CA LEU A 328 5.10 -22.25 -2.37
C LEU A 328 4.32 -21.57 -3.51
N ALA A 329 3.52 -20.55 -3.19
CA ALA A 329 2.80 -19.77 -4.18
C ALA A 329 3.75 -19.00 -5.11
N ALA A 330 4.79 -18.37 -4.59
CA ALA A 330 5.78 -17.66 -5.39
C ALA A 330 6.56 -18.61 -6.32
N MET A 331 6.97 -19.78 -5.81
CA MET A 331 7.59 -20.83 -6.62
C MET A 331 6.69 -21.27 -7.76
N TYR A 332 5.41 -21.56 -7.50
CA TYR A 332 4.47 -21.91 -8.57
C TYR A 332 4.34 -20.78 -9.60
N ARG A 333 4.13 -19.53 -9.16
CA ARG A 333 3.90 -18.40 -10.06
C ARG A 333 5.09 -18.06 -10.96
N HIS A 334 6.32 -18.33 -10.53
CA HIS A 334 7.52 -17.98 -11.30
C HIS A 334 8.20 -19.18 -11.97
N LEU A 335 8.02 -20.41 -11.46
CA LEU A 335 8.64 -21.62 -12.02
C LEU A 335 7.65 -22.54 -12.73
N GLY A 336 6.35 -22.40 -12.49
CA GLY A 336 5.33 -23.22 -13.13
C GLY A 336 5.31 -24.67 -12.65
N SER A 337 5.97 -24.99 -11.53
CA SER A 337 6.13 -26.36 -11.05
C SER A 337 4.78 -26.97 -10.63
N GLY A 338 4.38 -28.06 -11.28
CA GLY A 338 3.21 -28.87 -10.91
C GLY A 338 3.30 -29.41 -9.47
N HIS A 339 4.51 -29.75 -9.01
CA HIS A 339 4.73 -30.20 -7.64
C HIS A 339 4.52 -29.07 -6.62
N ALA A 340 4.94 -27.84 -6.97
CA ALA A 340 4.75 -26.67 -6.10
C ALA A 340 3.27 -26.34 -5.91
N ILE A 341 2.43 -26.43 -6.95
CA ILE A 341 0.98 -26.17 -6.81
C ILE A 341 0.27 -27.23 -5.99
N MET A 342 0.60 -28.51 -6.16
CA MET A 342 -0.01 -29.58 -5.35
C MET A 342 0.40 -29.48 -3.88
N THR A 343 1.66 -29.13 -3.64
CA THR A 343 2.19 -28.88 -2.29
C THR A 343 1.54 -27.63 -1.68
N HIS A 344 1.39 -26.55 -2.45
CA HIS A 344 0.68 -25.35 -2.04
C HIS A 344 -0.76 -25.67 -1.62
N ALA A 345 -1.51 -26.40 -2.46
CA ALA A 345 -2.88 -26.83 -2.20
C ALA A 345 -3.00 -27.72 -0.95
N GLY A 346 -2.12 -28.70 -0.78
CA GLY A 346 -2.11 -29.57 0.41
C GLY A 346 -1.81 -28.81 1.71
N PHE A 347 -0.77 -27.98 1.71
CA PHE A 347 -0.40 -27.18 2.88
C PHE A 347 -1.39 -26.03 3.15
N ALA A 348 -2.27 -25.67 2.21
CA ALA A 348 -3.30 -24.66 2.43
C ALA A 348 -4.30 -25.09 3.50
N ILE A 349 -4.55 -26.40 3.65
CA ILE A 349 -5.39 -26.96 4.71
C ILE A 349 -4.77 -26.67 6.07
N ILE A 350 -3.48 -26.97 6.23
CA ILE A 350 -2.73 -26.72 7.47
C ILE A 350 -2.72 -25.22 7.78
N ALA A 351 -2.34 -24.39 6.81
CA ALA A 351 -2.32 -22.94 6.99
C ALA A 351 -3.71 -22.40 7.39
N THR A 352 -4.79 -22.93 6.81
CA THR A 352 -6.17 -22.58 7.17
C THR A 352 -6.49 -22.93 8.60
N MET A 353 -6.17 -24.15 9.04
CA MET A 353 -6.39 -24.58 10.43
C MET A 353 -5.63 -23.68 11.40
N LEU A 354 -4.34 -23.44 11.17
CA LEU A 354 -3.51 -22.57 12.02
C LEU A 354 -4.07 -21.14 12.09
N LEU A 355 -4.51 -20.60 10.95
CA LEU A 355 -5.06 -19.26 10.87
C LEU A 355 -6.42 -19.15 11.58
N LEU A 356 -7.28 -20.17 11.48
CA LEU A 356 -8.54 -20.25 12.23
C LEU A 356 -8.28 -20.36 13.73
N MET A 357 -7.33 -21.18 14.18
CA MET A 357 -6.97 -21.27 15.60
C MET A 357 -6.46 -19.93 16.14
N SER A 358 -5.60 -19.25 15.37
CA SER A 358 -5.18 -17.89 15.68
C SER A 358 -6.39 -16.94 15.75
N ALA A 359 -7.28 -16.94 14.76
CA ALA A 359 -8.45 -16.08 14.71
C ALA A 359 -9.39 -16.28 15.92
N PHE A 360 -9.73 -17.53 16.24
CA PHE A 360 -10.57 -17.87 17.39
C PHE A 360 -9.93 -17.46 18.71
N SER A 361 -8.61 -17.62 18.86
CA SER A 361 -7.88 -17.18 20.06
C SER A 361 -8.02 -15.66 20.28
N LEU A 362 -7.91 -14.85 19.21
CA LEU A 362 -8.07 -13.40 19.28
C LEU A 362 -9.51 -12.98 19.60
N ILE A 363 -10.50 -13.65 19.00
CA ILE A 363 -11.93 -13.39 19.26
C ILE A 363 -12.27 -13.76 20.72
N LYS A 364 -11.72 -14.86 21.23
CA LYS A 364 -11.85 -15.28 22.64
C LYS A 364 -11.27 -14.23 23.59
N ILE A 365 -10.02 -13.80 23.37
CA ILE A 365 -9.40 -12.72 24.16
C ILE A 365 -10.29 -11.47 24.17
N ALA A 366 -10.77 -11.05 23.00
CA ALA A 366 -11.61 -9.88 22.90
C ALA A 366 -12.93 -10.02 23.68
N LYS A 367 -13.56 -11.21 23.67
CA LYS A 367 -14.79 -11.47 24.44
C LYS A 367 -14.55 -11.43 25.95
N GLU A 368 -13.44 -12.00 26.42
CA GLU A 368 -13.11 -12.10 27.84
C GLU A 368 -12.43 -10.83 28.41
N SER A 369 -12.01 -9.91 27.55
CA SER A 369 -11.33 -8.65 27.93
C SER A 369 -12.16 -7.41 27.56
N SER A 370 -13.39 -7.34 28.06
CA SER A 370 -14.29 -6.17 27.91
C SER A 370 -14.60 -5.76 26.45
N GLY A 371 -14.51 -6.69 25.50
CA GLY A 371 -14.88 -6.43 24.10
C GLY A 371 -13.83 -5.68 23.28
N ASN A 372 -12.52 -5.94 23.49
CA ASN A 372 -11.44 -5.27 22.76
C ASN A 372 -11.64 -5.29 21.23
N ARG A 373 -12.01 -4.13 20.67
CA ARG A 373 -12.42 -4.01 19.25
C ARG A 373 -11.29 -4.31 18.26
N THR A 374 -10.04 -4.05 18.63
CA THR A 374 -8.89 -4.26 17.75
C THR A 374 -8.68 -5.74 17.50
N LEU A 375 -8.54 -6.54 18.57
CA LEU A 375 -8.33 -7.99 18.44
C LEU A 375 -9.55 -8.68 17.82
N LYS A 376 -10.77 -8.26 18.17
CA LYS A 376 -11.99 -8.78 17.54
C LYS A 376 -11.98 -8.54 16.02
N ARG A 377 -11.66 -7.33 15.57
CA ARG A 377 -11.65 -7.00 14.13
C ARG A 377 -10.57 -7.78 13.38
N VAL A 378 -9.37 -7.89 13.95
CA VAL A 378 -8.26 -8.66 13.35
C VAL A 378 -8.64 -10.15 13.26
N GLY A 379 -9.13 -10.74 14.34
CA GLY A 379 -9.58 -12.14 14.34
C GLY A 379 -10.74 -12.39 13.39
N MET A 380 -11.75 -11.51 13.34
CA MET A 380 -12.86 -11.62 12.40
C MET A 380 -12.41 -11.50 10.94
N PHE A 381 -11.49 -10.57 10.64
CA PHE A 381 -10.90 -10.45 9.31
C PHE A 381 -10.14 -11.72 8.92
N MET A 382 -9.32 -12.27 9.82
CA MET A 382 -8.59 -13.52 9.55
C MET A 382 -9.55 -14.68 9.29
N MET A 383 -10.63 -14.81 10.08
CA MET A 383 -11.62 -15.88 9.96
C MET A 383 -12.41 -15.82 8.64
N HIS A 384 -12.93 -14.66 8.27
CA HIS A 384 -13.68 -14.53 7.01
C HIS A 384 -12.73 -14.48 5.81
N GLY A 385 -11.58 -13.83 5.97
CA GLY A 385 -10.56 -13.70 4.95
C GLY A 385 -9.98 -15.04 4.54
N VAL A 386 -9.73 -15.98 5.47
CA VAL A 386 -9.25 -17.31 5.10
C VAL A 386 -10.31 -18.13 4.34
N GLY A 387 -11.59 -17.98 4.71
CA GLY A 387 -12.69 -18.60 3.97
C GLY A 387 -12.73 -18.11 2.52
N LEU A 388 -12.64 -16.79 2.31
CA LEU A 388 -12.56 -16.20 0.98
C LEU A 388 -11.25 -16.58 0.24
N GLN A 389 -10.13 -16.67 0.95
CA GLN A 389 -8.84 -17.07 0.37
C GLN A 389 -8.90 -18.46 -0.25
N ILE A 390 -9.56 -19.41 0.42
CA ILE A 390 -9.76 -20.77 -0.08
C ILE A 390 -10.67 -20.78 -1.31
N VAL A 391 -11.79 -20.03 -1.28
CA VAL A 391 -12.68 -19.90 -2.45
C VAL A 391 -11.91 -19.33 -3.64
N LEU A 392 -11.19 -18.21 -3.45
CA LEU A 392 -10.37 -17.60 -4.50
C LEU A 392 -9.27 -18.56 -5.00
N GLY A 393 -8.69 -19.36 -4.10
CA GLY A 393 -7.64 -20.33 -4.44
C GLY A 393 -8.16 -21.48 -5.29
N ILE A 394 -9.32 -22.04 -4.93
CA ILE A 394 -9.99 -23.09 -5.72
C ILE A 394 -10.38 -22.56 -7.09
N VAL A 395 -11.01 -21.37 -7.15
CA VAL A 395 -11.39 -20.75 -8.42
C VAL A 395 -10.16 -20.47 -9.28
N ALA A 396 -9.08 -19.93 -8.70
CA ALA A 396 -7.82 -19.74 -9.41
C ALA A 396 -7.26 -21.07 -9.93
N PHE A 397 -7.21 -22.11 -9.10
CA PHE A 397 -6.71 -23.43 -9.50
C PHE A 397 -7.48 -24.01 -10.69
N VAL A 398 -8.82 -23.94 -10.66
CA VAL A 398 -9.69 -24.42 -11.75
C VAL A 398 -9.51 -23.59 -13.02
N MET A 399 -9.43 -22.26 -12.91
CA MET A 399 -9.37 -21.37 -14.08
C MET A 399 -7.99 -21.28 -14.74
N LEU A 400 -6.90 -21.49 -13.98
CA LEU A 400 -5.54 -21.38 -14.50
C LEU A 400 -4.99 -22.68 -15.08
N GLY A 401 -5.59 -23.85 -14.78
CA GLY A 401 -5.23 -25.15 -15.33
C GLY A 401 -3.74 -25.52 -15.16
N ASP A 402 -3.29 -26.54 -15.90
CA ASP A 402 -1.91 -27.07 -15.84
C ASP A 402 -0.90 -26.25 -16.68
N HIS A 403 -1.25 -25.01 -17.06
CA HIS A 403 -0.38 -24.19 -17.90
C HIS A 403 0.79 -23.67 -17.05
N GLY A 404 2.02 -24.07 -17.41
CA GLY A 404 3.24 -23.68 -16.73
C GLY A 404 3.47 -22.16 -16.72
N ALA A 405 4.24 -21.65 -15.76
CA ALA A 405 4.55 -20.22 -15.64
C ALA A 405 5.42 -19.70 -16.79
N SER A 406 6.25 -20.54 -17.41
CA SER A 406 7.09 -20.18 -18.57
C SER A 406 6.28 -19.75 -19.78
N ASP A 407 5.11 -20.37 -20.00
CA ASP A 407 4.24 -20.08 -21.14
C ASP A 407 3.41 -18.81 -20.93
N ARG A 408 3.46 -18.23 -19.72
CA ARG A 408 2.70 -17.03 -19.36
C ARG A 408 3.49 -15.75 -19.54
N VAL A 409 4.82 -15.78 -19.44
CA VAL A 409 5.64 -14.55 -19.53
C VAL A 409 5.71 -14.09 -20.98
N VAL A 410 5.26 -12.87 -21.23
CA VAL A 410 5.32 -12.22 -22.54
C VAL A 410 6.47 -11.25 -22.55
N MET A 411 7.43 -11.48 -23.45
CA MET A 411 8.57 -10.59 -23.66
C MET A 411 8.16 -9.37 -24.47
N HIS A 412 8.83 -8.24 -24.24
CA HIS A 412 8.61 -6.96 -24.92
C HIS A 412 8.62 -7.05 -26.46
N ASP A 413 9.43 -7.95 -27.04
CA ASP A 413 9.56 -8.19 -28.48
C ASP A 413 8.45 -9.09 -29.07
N LYS A 414 7.63 -9.73 -28.21
CA LYS A 414 6.55 -10.65 -28.60
C LYS A 414 5.16 -10.13 -28.26
N LEU A 415 5.02 -8.84 -27.95
CA LEU A 415 3.74 -8.25 -27.55
C LEU A 415 2.69 -8.29 -28.68
N ALA A 416 3.11 -8.15 -29.94
CA ALA A 416 2.21 -8.18 -31.09
C ALA A 416 1.52 -9.55 -31.29
N ASP A 417 2.24 -10.63 -30.97
CA ASP A 417 1.75 -12.02 -31.09
C ASP A 417 1.13 -12.54 -29.78
N ALA A 418 1.10 -11.71 -28.73
CA ALA A 418 0.65 -12.12 -27.42
C ALA A 418 -0.86 -12.43 -27.44
N PRO A 419 -1.29 -13.52 -26.78
CA PRO A 419 -2.71 -13.83 -26.69
C PRO A 419 -3.46 -12.71 -25.94
N PRO A 420 -4.78 -12.55 -26.19
CA PRO A 420 -5.61 -11.65 -25.41
C PRO A 420 -5.45 -11.91 -23.91
N LEU A 421 -5.48 -10.85 -23.10
CA LEU A 421 -5.35 -11.01 -21.65
C LEU A 421 -6.56 -11.76 -21.08
N PRO A 422 -6.35 -12.89 -20.36
CA PRO A 422 -7.44 -13.59 -19.69
C PRO A 422 -7.83 -12.81 -18.42
N LEU A 423 -8.60 -11.73 -18.60
CA LEU A 423 -8.86 -10.74 -17.55
C LEU A 423 -9.42 -11.38 -16.26
N ALA A 424 -10.34 -12.34 -16.37
CA ALA A 424 -10.88 -13.04 -15.21
C ALA A 424 -9.78 -13.78 -14.41
N ASN A 425 -8.89 -14.49 -15.10
CA ASN A 425 -7.77 -15.20 -14.48
C ASN A 425 -6.82 -14.21 -13.79
N VAL A 426 -6.52 -13.08 -14.45
CA VAL A 426 -5.68 -12.02 -13.88
C VAL A 426 -6.29 -11.46 -12.61
N LEU A 427 -7.57 -11.10 -12.64
CA LEU A 427 -8.26 -10.52 -11.49
C LEU A 427 -8.35 -11.49 -10.32
N ILE A 428 -8.71 -12.75 -10.56
CA ILE A 428 -8.87 -13.76 -9.51
C ILE A 428 -7.53 -14.12 -8.88
N ALA A 429 -6.49 -14.35 -9.69
CA ALA A 429 -5.15 -14.65 -9.19
C ALA A 429 -4.52 -13.45 -8.46
N THR A 430 -4.84 -12.22 -8.88
CA THR A 430 -4.40 -10.99 -8.18
C THR A 430 -5.16 -10.84 -6.86
N ALA A 431 -6.47 -11.07 -6.83
CA ALA A 431 -7.29 -11.01 -5.63
C ALA A 431 -6.83 -12.05 -4.59
N HIS A 432 -6.58 -13.29 -5.03
CA HIS A 432 -6.06 -14.36 -4.17
C HIS A 432 -4.68 -13.99 -3.58
N GLN A 433 -3.77 -13.43 -4.40
CA GLN A 433 -2.46 -13.00 -3.93
C GLN A 433 -2.56 -11.83 -2.93
N LEU A 434 -3.36 -10.82 -3.23
CA LEU A 434 -3.54 -9.65 -2.37
C LEU A 434 -4.20 -9.99 -1.03
N LEU A 435 -5.22 -10.85 -1.04
CA LEU A 435 -5.88 -11.29 0.18
C LEU A 435 -4.92 -12.14 1.04
N GLY A 436 -4.10 -13.01 0.42
CA GLY A 436 -3.02 -13.72 1.11
C GLY A 436 -2.03 -12.77 1.80
N ALA A 437 -1.59 -11.71 1.10
CA ALA A 437 -0.73 -10.67 1.68
C ALA A 437 -1.42 -9.94 2.85
N CYS A 438 -2.72 -9.64 2.74
CA CYS A 438 -3.50 -9.03 3.81
C CYS A 438 -3.66 -9.96 5.03
N LEU A 439 -3.82 -11.28 4.83
CA LEU A 439 -3.89 -12.27 5.91
C LEU A 439 -2.56 -12.40 6.64
N LEU A 440 -1.44 -12.38 5.91
CA LEU A 440 -0.10 -12.37 6.50
C LEU A 440 0.13 -11.09 7.32
N MET A 441 -0.23 -9.93 6.76
CA MET A 441 -0.18 -8.65 7.47
C MET A 441 -1.05 -8.65 8.75
N ALA A 442 -2.28 -9.17 8.68
CA ALA A 442 -3.18 -9.28 9.83
C ALA A 442 -2.62 -10.21 10.91
N SER A 443 -1.98 -11.33 10.49
CA SER A 443 -1.33 -12.27 11.40
C SER A 443 -0.11 -11.66 12.09
N ALA A 444 0.71 -10.90 11.35
CA ALA A 444 1.83 -10.14 11.91
C ALA A 444 1.34 -9.10 12.94
N LEU A 445 0.26 -8.38 12.64
CA LEU A 445 -0.39 -7.46 13.58
C LEU A 445 -0.92 -8.19 14.81
N ALA A 446 -1.57 -9.34 14.64
CA ALA A 446 -2.05 -10.16 15.75
C ALA A 446 -0.90 -10.54 16.69
N ALA A 447 0.21 -11.05 16.14
CA ALA A 447 1.37 -11.49 16.91
C ALA A 447 2.00 -10.36 17.75
N VAL A 448 2.06 -9.13 17.22
CA VAL A 448 2.59 -7.99 17.99
C VAL A 448 1.58 -7.49 19.02
N TRP A 449 0.28 -7.50 18.71
CA TRP A 449 -0.75 -7.01 19.63
C TRP A 449 -0.93 -7.92 20.86
N VAL A 450 -0.87 -9.25 20.71
CA VAL A 450 -0.91 -10.18 21.86
C VAL A 450 0.35 -10.14 22.72
N ARG A 451 1.42 -9.48 22.25
CA ARG A 451 2.63 -9.17 23.02
C ARG A 451 2.60 -7.77 23.62
N ARG A 452 1.81 -6.86 23.05
CA ARG A 452 1.70 -5.46 23.47
C ARG A 452 0.51 -5.24 24.40
N VAL A 453 0.53 -5.91 25.55
CA VAL A 453 -0.58 -5.99 26.51
C VAL A 453 -0.17 -5.50 27.90
N ARG A 454 -1.15 -5.10 28.72
CA ARG A 454 -1.04 -4.84 30.16
C ARG A 454 -2.14 -5.60 30.90
N ALA A 455 -1.97 -5.83 32.21
CA ALA A 455 -2.95 -6.56 33.00
C ALA A 455 -4.27 -5.78 33.11
N SER A 456 -5.39 -6.49 32.88
CA SER A 456 -6.73 -5.95 33.05
C SER A 456 -6.92 -5.40 34.46
N GLY A 457 -7.16 -4.09 34.59
CA GLY A 457 -7.49 -3.44 35.87
C GLY A 457 -6.33 -2.76 36.59
N GLU A 458 -5.11 -2.76 36.05
CA GLU A 458 -4.05 -1.86 36.52
C GLU A 458 -4.30 -0.44 35.95
N SER A 459 -4.64 0.51 36.82
CA SER A 459 -4.71 1.94 36.46
C SER A 459 -3.35 2.45 35.98
N ALA A 460 -3.36 3.21 34.89
CA ALA A 460 -2.18 3.70 34.17
C ALA A 460 -1.29 4.64 34.98
#